data_AF-A0A382J3H3-F1
#
_entry.id   AF-A0A382J3H3-F1
#
_cell.length_a   1.000
_cell.length_b   1.000
_cell.length_c   1.000
_cell.angle_alpha   90.00
_cell.angle_beta   90.00
_cell.angle_gamma   90.00
#
_symmetry.space_group_name_H-M   'P 1'
#
loop_
_entity.id
_entity.type
_entity.pdbx_description
1 polymer ?
#
loop_
_entity_poly.entity_id
_entity_poly.type
_entity_poly.pdbx_seq_one_letter_code
_entity_poly.pdbx_strand_id
1 'polypeptide(L)' 'NHALTTLSGTVFIDACNHQNKFIVQLEKYGFRRQRPFLRMAKGYTNKLGQPEKMFAMAGPELG' A
#
# COMPACT_ATOMS: atom_id res chain seq x y z
N ASN A 1 5.23 -15.93 4.33
CA ASN A 1 4.52 -16.06 3.04
C ASN A 1 3.15 -16.75 3.13
N HIS A 2 2.50 -16.83 4.29
CA HIS A 2 1.18 -17.50 4.42
C HIS A 2 -0.03 -16.57 4.26
N ALA A 3 0.14 -15.25 4.42
CA ALA A 3 -0.99 -14.32 4.44
C ALA A 3 -1.75 -14.22 3.10
N LEU A 4 -1.09 -14.49 1.97
CA LEU A 4 -1.73 -14.44 0.64
C LEU A 4 -2.40 -15.75 0.25
N THR A 5 -2.01 -16.88 0.86
CA THR A 5 -2.48 -18.21 0.43
C THR A 5 -3.92 -18.50 0.84
N THR A 6 -4.47 -17.72 1.78
CA THR A 6 -5.84 -17.86 2.29
C THR A 6 -6.84 -16.94 1.58
N LEU A 7 -6.38 -16.08 0.67
CA LEU A 7 -7.22 -15.14 -0.06
C LEU A 7 -7.69 -15.77 -1.38
N SER A 8 -8.97 -15.59 -1.71
CA SER A 8 -9.53 -15.96 -3.01
C SER A 8 -9.94 -14.71 -3.79
N GLY A 9 -9.67 -14.68 -5.09
CA GLY A 9 -10.02 -13.56 -5.96
C GLY A 9 -8.91 -12.51 -6.10
N THR A 10 -9.22 -11.43 -6.82
CA THR A 10 -8.25 -10.37 -7.11
C THR A 10 -8.07 -9.48 -5.88
N VAL A 11 -6.81 -9.25 -5.50
CA VAL A 11 -6.43 -8.40 -4.36
C VAL A 11 -5.65 -7.20 -4.88
N PHE A 12 -6.03 -6.02 -4.39
CA PHE A 12 -5.28 -4.78 -4.59
C PHE A 12 -4.61 -4.38 -3.28
N ILE A 13 -3.39 -3.87 -3.37
CA ILE A 13 -2.62 -3.36 -2.23
C ILE A 13 -2.18 -1.94 -2.58
N ASP A 14 -2.64 -0.96 -1.82
CA ASP A 14 -2.22 0.43 -1.94
C ASP A 14 -0.86 0.63 -1.27
N ALA A 15 0.19 0.16 -1.94
CA ALA A 15 1.56 0.21 -1.45
C ALA A 15 2.17 1.62 -1.53
N CYS A 16 2.88 2.03 -0.47
CA CYS A 16 3.58 3.31 -0.45
C CYS A 16 4.81 3.28 -1.37
N ASN A 17 4.94 4.28 -2.25
CA ASN A 17 5.98 4.32 -3.28
C ASN A 17 7.42 4.44 -2.73
N HIS A 18 7.60 4.87 -1.47
CA HIS A 18 8.91 4.97 -0.83
C HIS A 18 9.44 3.62 -0.31
N GLN A 19 8.63 2.55 -0.28
CA GLN A 19 9.04 1.22 0.18
C GLN A 19 9.53 0.33 -0.97
N ASN A 20 10.64 0.69 -1.61
CA ASN A 20 11.15 -0.03 -2.80
C ASN A 20 11.32 -1.54 -2.61
N LYS A 21 11.85 -1.98 -1.46
CA LYS A 21 12.03 -3.41 -1.16
C LYS A 21 10.71 -4.16 -1.06
N PHE A 22 9.68 -3.52 -0.50
CA PHE A 22 8.35 -4.09 -0.40
C PHE A 22 7.70 -4.24 -1.78
N ILE A 23 7.82 -3.21 -2.63
CA ILE A 23 7.30 -3.25 -4.01
C ILE A 23 7.94 -4.40 -4.80
N VAL A 24 9.27 -4.53 -4.75
CA VAL A 24 9.98 -5.64 -5.41
C VAL A 24 9.51 -6.99 -4.89
N GLN A 25 9.20 -7.10 -3.60
CA GLN A 25 8.69 -8.33 -3.03
C GLN A 25 7.26 -8.65 -3.52
N LEU A 26 6.40 -7.65 -3.66
CA LEU A 26 5.07 -7.83 -4.24
C LEU A 26 5.15 -8.30 -5.70
N GLU A 27 6.05 -7.71 -6.49
CA GLU A 27 6.28 -8.13 -7.89
C GLU A 27 6.71 -9.60 -7.99
N LYS A 28 7.54 -10.09 -7.05
CA LYS A 28 7.91 -11.51 -6.95
C LYS A 28 6.73 -12.43 -6.63
N TYR A 29 5.68 -11.92 -5.98
CA TYR A 29 4.43 -12.67 -5.74
C TYR A 29 3.44 -12.53 -6.90
N GLY A 30 3.81 -11.89 -8.01
CA GLY A 30 2.96 -11.75 -9.19
C GLY A 30 2.07 -10.52 -9.19
N PHE A 31 2.20 -9.62 -8.20
CA PHE A 31 1.51 -8.34 -8.26
C PHE A 31 2.06 -7.48 -9.41
N ARG A 32 1.17 -6.73 -10.04
CA ARG A 32 1.53 -5.75 -11.07
C ARG A 32 1.09 -4.38 -10.64
N ARG A 33 1.95 -3.38 -10.84
CA ARG A 33 1.61 -1.98 -10.58
C ARG A 33 0.33 -1.60 -11.32
N GLN A 34 -0.61 -1.06 -10.57
CA GLN A 34 -1.78 -0.39 -11.09
C GLN A 34 -1.54 1.13 -11.09
N ARG A 35 -2.52 1.89 -11.57
CA ARG A 35 -2.45 3.35 -11.63
C ARG A 35 -2.02 3.93 -10.26
N PRO A 36 -1.06 4.87 -10.22
CA PRO A 36 -0.69 5.55 -8.98
C PRO A 36 -1.83 6.44 -8.50
N PHE A 37 -2.07 6.45 -7.20
CA PHE A 37 -3.02 7.34 -6.54
C PHE A 37 -2.26 8.30 -5.61
N LEU A 38 -2.59 9.59 -5.71
CA LEU A 38 -2.06 10.61 -4.79
C LEU A 38 -3.08 10.83 -3.68
N ARG A 39 -2.66 10.67 -2.42
CA ARG A 39 -3.50 10.99 -1.26
C ARG A 39 -3.34 12.47 -0.89
N MET A 40 -4.46 13.17 -0.78
CA MET A 40 -4.51 14.57 -0.36
C MET A 40 -4.90 14.66 1.13
N ALA A 41 -4.23 15.52 1.89
CA ALA A 41 -4.58 15.84 3.27
C ALA A 41 -5.13 17.27 3.34
N LYS A 42 -6.35 17.46 3.86
CA LYS A 42 -6.99 18.78 3.97
C LYS A 42 -6.77 19.36 5.36
N GLY A 43 -5.73 20.19 5.49
CA GLY A 43 -5.42 20.92 6.72
C GLY A 43 -4.98 20.01 7.87
N TYR A 44 -4.19 20.56 8.78
CA TYR A 44 -3.61 19.88 9.95
C TYR A 44 -2.43 18.93 9.63
N THR A 45 -1.28 19.27 10.20
CA THR A 45 0.05 18.69 9.92
C THR A 45 0.54 17.71 10.97
N ASN A 46 -0.28 17.39 11.98
CA ASN A 46 0.05 16.30 12.89
C ASN A 46 -0.04 14.99 12.11
N LYS A 47 1.12 14.50 11.66
CA LYS A 47 1.26 13.24 10.96
C LYS A 47 0.65 12.14 11.83
N LEU A 48 -0.46 11.56 11.39
CA LEU A 48 -0.97 10.33 11.98
C LEU A 48 0.02 9.22 11.61
N GLY A 49 0.77 8.76 12.59
CA GLY A 49 1.82 7.76 12.40
C GLY A 49 3.12 8.30 11.79
N GLN A 50 3.92 7.38 11.27
CA GLN A 50 5.25 7.63 10.70
C GLN A 50 5.24 7.23 9.23
N PRO A 51 5.00 8.16 8.28
CA PRO A 51 4.87 7.85 6.86
C PRO A 51 6.02 6.99 6.32
N GLU A 52 7.25 7.28 6.73
CA GLU A 52 8.46 6.55 6.35
C GLU A 52 8.44 5.06 6.78
N LYS A 53 7.62 4.69 7.76
CA LYS A 53 7.43 3.31 8.21
C LYS A 53 6.17 2.64 7.63
N MET A 54 5.38 3.36 6.85
CA MET A 54 4.16 2.84 6.24
C MET A 54 4.49 2.00 5.01
N PHE A 55 3.85 0.83 4.89
CA PHE A 55 4.06 -0.11 3.78
C PHE A 55 2.89 -0.11 2.80
N ALA A 56 1.69 -0.16 3.34
CA ALA A 56 0.45 -0.08 2.58
C ALA A 56 -0.55 0.75 3.37
N MET A 57 -1.52 1.31 2.65
CA MET A 57 -2.65 2.01 3.22
C MET A 57 -3.89 1.14 3.13
N ALA A 58 -4.82 1.34 4.06
CA ALA A 58 -6.19 0.91 3.85
C ALA A 58 -6.75 1.69 2.64
N GLY A 59 -7.59 1.04 1.85
CA GLY A 59 -8.10 1.59 0.59
C GLY A 59 -8.68 3.02 0.72
N PRO A 60 -8.91 3.71 -0.41
CA PRO A 60 -9.35 5.11 -0.42
C PRO A 60 -10.61 5.38 0.43
N GLU A 61 -11.44 4.35 0.63
CA GLU A 61 -12.66 4.38 1.43
C GLU A 61 -12.43 4.69 2.94
N LEU A 62 -11.22 4.45 3.46
CA LEU A 62 -10.95 4.48 4.90
C LEU A 62 -10.10 5.68 5.36
N GLY A 63 -9.89 6.65 4.48
CA GLY A 63 -9.34 7.96 4.84
C GLY A 63 -7.83 8.02 4.95
#